data_AF-A0A843FJT8-F1
#
_entry.id   AF-A0A843FJT8-F1
#
_cell.length_a   1.000
_cell.length_b   1.000
_cell.length_c   1.000
_cell.angle_alpha   90.00
_cell.angle_beta   90.00
_cell.angle_gamma   90.00
#
_symmetry.space_group_name_H-M   'P 1'
#
loop_
_entity.id
_entity.type
_entity.pdbx_description
1 polymer ?
#
loop_
_entity_poly.entity_id
_entity_poly.type
_entity_poly.pdbx_seq_one_letter_code
_entity_poly.pdbx_strand_id
1 'polypeptide(L)'
;MLKPWYAPKYGNLTFCQVWESYDEFKADYDEAIAYFAQNPAPLKANSVMTLFFLLYAKYGNNPIANSDVNQFKYKVWATIYAYGPMWEKKVEIQDTVRALPEADLLVGSKQIYNHAFNPSTTPSTETLEELPFINDQNTAQHKKSKMEAYSLLWELLHANATEEFLRQFKKLFSIAVGAQCVPFYIDDEDIFAHNEEEEI
;
A
#
# COMPACT_ATOMS: atom_id res chain seq x y z
N MET A 1 -12.30 -14.19 -21.99
CA MET A 1 -12.80 -13.46 -20.80
C MET A 1 -14.25 -13.08 -21.12
N LEU A 2 -15.22 -13.63 -20.38
CA LEU A 2 -16.65 -13.50 -20.66
C LEU A 2 -17.18 -12.11 -20.26
N LYS A 3 -18.00 -11.49 -21.11
CA LYS A 3 -18.55 -10.13 -20.90
C LYS A 3 -19.83 -10.16 -20.04
N PRO A 4 -19.90 -9.42 -18.92
CA PRO A 4 -21.13 -9.33 -18.14
C PRO A 4 -22.20 -8.47 -18.85
N TRP A 5 -23.42 -8.99 -18.96
CA TRP A 5 -24.52 -8.40 -19.76
C TRP A 5 -25.52 -7.54 -18.97
N TYR A 6 -25.23 -7.20 -17.71
CA TYR A 6 -26.06 -6.27 -16.94
C TYR A 6 -25.19 -5.31 -16.12
N ALA A 7 -24.82 -4.20 -16.73
CA ALA A 7 -24.17 -3.09 -16.03
C ALA A 7 -25.25 -2.16 -15.43
N PRO A 8 -25.12 -1.73 -14.16
CA PRO A 8 -25.96 -0.66 -13.63
C PRO A 8 -25.85 0.58 -14.52
N LYS A 9 -27.00 1.11 -14.98
CA LYS A 9 -27.07 2.27 -15.88
C LYS A 9 -26.81 3.56 -15.11
N TYR A 10 -25.54 3.85 -14.90
CA TYR A 10 -25.09 5.17 -14.46
C TYR A 10 -24.80 6.06 -15.67
N GLY A 11 -24.89 7.38 -15.49
CA GLY A 11 -24.49 8.34 -16.53
C GLY A 11 -22.99 8.35 -16.81
N ASN A 12 -22.18 7.87 -15.87
CA ASN A 12 -20.72 7.77 -15.96
C ASN A 12 -20.29 6.30 -15.82
N LEU A 13 -19.14 5.94 -16.42
CA LEU A 13 -18.55 4.60 -16.34
C LEU A 13 -18.18 4.19 -14.91
N THR A 14 -18.15 2.90 -14.61
CA THR A 14 -17.62 2.38 -13.33
C THR A 14 -16.12 2.11 -13.41
N PHE A 15 -15.46 1.89 -12.26
CA PHE A 15 -14.03 1.52 -12.25
C PHE A 15 -13.74 0.30 -13.12
N CYS A 16 -14.54 -0.78 -13.00
CA CYS A 16 -14.37 -1.99 -13.80
C CYS A 16 -14.60 -1.79 -15.30
N GLN A 17 -15.33 -0.74 -15.70
CA GLN A 17 -15.52 -0.39 -17.11
C GLN A 17 -14.38 0.48 -17.66
N VAL A 18 -13.63 1.16 -16.79
CA VAL A 18 -12.44 1.92 -17.19
C VAL A 18 -11.21 1.01 -17.30
N TRP A 19 -11.11 0.02 -16.41
CA TRP A 19 -10.09 -1.01 -16.43
C TRP A 19 -10.73 -2.37 -16.12
N GLU A 20 -10.86 -3.22 -17.14
CA GLU A 20 -11.49 -4.54 -17.01
C GLU A 20 -10.56 -5.55 -16.35
N SER A 21 -9.24 -5.33 -16.48
CA SER A 21 -8.21 -6.22 -15.98
C SER A 21 -7.03 -5.47 -15.37
N TYR A 22 -6.22 -6.20 -14.60
CA TYR A 22 -4.95 -5.69 -14.08
C TYR A 22 -3.99 -5.30 -15.22
N ASP A 23 -3.99 -6.04 -16.34
CA ASP A 23 -3.07 -5.79 -17.44
C ASP A 23 -3.35 -4.44 -18.13
N GLU A 24 -4.62 -4.08 -18.31
CA GLU A 24 -5.02 -2.77 -18.82
C GLU A 24 -4.64 -1.63 -17.85
N PHE A 25 -4.91 -1.84 -16.56
CA PHE A 25 -4.52 -0.87 -15.53
C PHE A 25 -3.01 -0.66 -15.49
N LYS A 26 -2.25 -1.74 -15.60
CA LYS A 26 -0.79 -1.71 -15.59
C LYS A 26 -0.24 -1.00 -16.82
N ALA A 27 -0.78 -1.28 -18.01
CA ALA A 27 -0.36 -0.63 -19.25
C ALA A 27 -0.53 0.89 -19.18
N ASP A 28 -1.69 1.36 -18.73
CA ASP A 28 -1.95 2.79 -18.55
C ASP A 28 -1.06 3.40 -17.45
N TYR A 29 -0.79 2.67 -16.37
CA TYR A 29 0.11 3.12 -15.31
C TYR A 29 1.55 3.27 -15.84
N ASP A 30 2.05 2.27 -16.57
CA ASP A 30 3.40 2.28 -17.16
C ASP A 30 3.57 3.47 -18.13
N GLU A 31 2.53 3.75 -18.94
CA GLU A 31 2.50 4.93 -19.80
C GLU A 31 2.51 6.22 -18.97
N ALA A 32 1.68 6.32 -17.93
CA ALA A 32 1.61 7.50 -17.09
C ALA A 32 2.95 7.81 -16.38
N ILE A 33 3.60 6.80 -15.79
CA ILE A 33 4.88 7.02 -15.08
C ILE A 33 6.01 7.43 -16.01
N ALA A 34 5.97 7.04 -17.29
CA ALA A 34 6.95 7.48 -18.28
C ALA A 34 6.95 9.01 -18.43
N TYR A 35 5.80 9.67 -18.22
CA TYR A 35 5.69 11.13 -18.21
C TYR A 35 6.11 11.77 -16.88
N PHE A 36 6.01 11.05 -15.76
CA PHE A 36 6.36 11.54 -14.40
C PHE A 36 7.83 11.28 -14.00
N ALA A 37 8.66 10.82 -14.94
CA ALA A 37 9.94 10.12 -14.73
C ALA A 37 11.11 10.90 -14.07
N GLN A 38 10.86 11.91 -13.22
CA GLN A 38 11.93 12.67 -12.59
C GLN A 38 11.98 12.63 -11.07
N ASN A 39 10.88 12.31 -10.37
CA ASN A 39 10.80 12.08 -8.91
C ASN A 39 9.32 12.21 -8.51
N PRO A 40 8.78 11.42 -7.56
CA PRO A 40 9.41 10.30 -6.84
C PRO A 40 9.45 9.00 -7.66
N ALA A 41 10.17 8.00 -7.14
CA ALA A 41 10.30 6.69 -7.77
C ALA A 41 8.93 6.02 -7.99
N PRO A 42 8.76 5.27 -9.11
CA PRO A 42 7.53 4.54 -9.37
C PRO A 42 7.33 3.43 -8.34
N LEU A 43 6.06 3.06 -8.11
CA LEU A 43 5.69 1.93 -7.26
C LEU A 43 6.32 0.62 -7.75
N LYS A 44 6.68 -0.26 -6.82
CA LYS A 44 7.08 -1.64 -7.09
C LYS A 44 5.92 -2.38 -7.78
N ALA A 45 6.24 -3.31 -8.69
CA ALA A 45 5.24 -4.04 -9.49
C ALA A 45 4.15 -4.74 -8.64
N ASN A 46 4.56 -5.39 -7.54
CA ASN A 46 3.62 -6.04 -6.63
C ASN A 46 2.66 -5.03 -5.98
N SER A 47 3.13 -3.84 -5.65
CA SER A 47 2.31 -2.79 -5.04
C SER A 47 1.28 -2.25 -6.03
N VAL A 48 1.62 -2.14 -7.32
CA VAL A 48 0.67 -1.74 -8.39
C VAL A 48 -0.44 -2.78 -8.51
N MET A 49 -0.09 -4.07 -8.52
CA MET A 49 -1.05 -5.16 -8.54
C MET A 49 -1.96 -5.16 -7.30
N THR A 50 -1.38 -5.03 -6.10
CA THR A 50 -2.15 -4.91 -4.87
C THR A 50 -3.08 -3.71 -4.90
N LEU A 51 -2.62 -2.55 -5.38
CA LEU A 51 -3.44 -1.35 -5.50
C LEU A 51 -4.63 -1.58 -6.43
N PHE A 52 -4.42 -2.20 -7.60
CA PHE A 52 -5.51 -2.53 -8.52
C PHE A 52 -6.59 -3.35 -7.82
N PHE A 53 -6.22 -4.45 -7.15
CA PHE A 53 -7.19 -5.31 -6.47
C PHE A 53 -7.90 -4.60 -5.30
N LEU A 54 -7.20 -3.73 -4.57
CA LEU A 54 -7.81 -2.95 -3.50
C LEU A 54 -8.81 -1.91 -4.01
N LEU A 55 -8.49 -1.22 -5.11
CA LEU A 55 -9.41 -0.29 -5.76
C LEU A 55 -10.61 -1.01 -6.35
N TYR A 56 -10.38 -2.15 -7.01
CA TYR A 56 -11.44 -3.00 -7.53
C TYR A 56 -12.39 -3.47 -6.42
N ALA A 57 -11.85 -3.99 -5.32
CA ALA A 57 -12.64 -4.48 -4.19
C ALA A 57 -13.49 -3.38 -3.54
N LYS A 58 -13.00 -2.14 -3.50
CA LYS A 58 -13.67 -1.03 -2.81
C LYS A 58 -14.56 -0.19 -3.72
N TYR A 59 -14.20 -0.03 -4.99
CA TYR A 59 -14.81 0.91 -5.92
C TYR A 59 -15.18 0.30 -7.28
N GLY A 60 -15.01 -1.01 -7.49
CA GLY A 60 -15.22 -1.67 -8.78
C GLY A 60 -16.53 -1.29 -9.48
N ASN A 61 -17.64 -1.34 -8.75
CA ASN A 61 -18.97 -1.02 -9.26
C ASN A 61 -19.40 0.44 -9.05
N ASN A 62 -18.50 1.29 -8.53
CA ASN A 62 -18.82 2.69 -8.26
C ASN A 62 -18.57 3.52 -9.52
N PRO A 63 -19.53 4.39 -9.89
CA PRO A 63 -19.34 5.32 -11.00
C PRO A 63 -18.17 6.26 -10.73
N ILE A 64 -17.39 6.56 -11.77
CA ILE A 64 -16.40 7.63 -11.72
C ILE A 64 -17.13 8.97 -11.54
N ALA A 65 -16.58 9.84 -10.70
CA ALA A 65 -17.17 11.15 -10.43
C ALA A 65 -17.06 12.11 -11.62
N ASN A 66 -16.10 11.87 -12.51
CA ASN A 66 -15.81 12.69 -13.68
C ASN A 66 -16.55 12.17 -14.92
N SER A 67 -17.02 13.06 -15.79
CA SER A 67 -17.57 12.70 -17.10
C SER A 67 -16.48 12.33 -18.13
N ASP A 68 -15.27 12.92 -17.99
CA ASP A 68 -14.11 12.62 -18.83
C ASP A 68 -13.25 11.53 -18.17
N VAL A 69 -13.11 10.41 -18.89
CA VAL A 69 -12.32 9.24 -18.48
C VAL A 69 -10.84 9.59 -18.37
N ASN A 70 -10.28 10.37 -19.30
CA ASN A 70 -8.87 10.73 -19.26
C ASN A 70 -8.56 11.61 -18.04
N GLN A 71 -9.43 12.58 -17.75
CA GLN A 71 -9.31 13.38 -16.53
C GLN A 71 -9.41 12.52 -15.27
N PHE A 72 -10.27 11.50 -15.25
CA PHE A 72 -10.32 10.54 -14.15
C PHE A 72 -9.00 9.76 -14.01
N LYS A 73 -8.47 9.20 -15.11
CA LYS A 73 -7.19 8.48 -15.13
C LYS A 73 -6.05 9.36 -14.61
N TYR A 74 -5.93 10.60 -15.10
CA TYR A 74 -4.91 11.53 -14.61
C TYR A 74 -5.05 11.86 -13.12
N LYS A 75 -6.27 11.95 -12.57
CA LYS A 75 -6.46 12.13 -11.13
C LYS A 75 -6.04 10.90 -10.32
N VAL A 76 -6.27 9.69 -10.84
CA VAL A 76 -5.77 8.45 -10.24
C VAL A 76 -4.24 8.47 -10.21
N TRP A 77 -3.60 8.78 -11.34
CA TRP A 77 -2.14 8.85 -11.43
C TRP A 77 -1.54 9.94 -10.54
N ALA A 78 -2.13 11.14 -10.50
CA ALA A 78 -1.71 12.20 -9.59
C ALA A 78 -1.83 11.79 -8.12
N THR A 79 -2.85 11.00 -7.76
CA THR A 79 -3.02 10.47 -6.40
C THR A 79 -1.95 9.44 -6.06
N ILE A 80 -1.65 8.54 -7.00
CA ILE A 80 -0.57 7.56 -6.84
C ILE A 80 0.79 8.25 -6.74
N TYR A 81 1.05 9.24 -7.58
CA TYR A 81 2.28 10.03 -7.56
C TYR A 81 2.46 10.75 -6.22
N ALA A 82 1.41 11.40 -5.70
CA ALA A 82 1.49 12.18 -4.46
C ALA A 82 1.61 11.34 -3.18
N TYR A 83 0.95 10.18 -3.12
CA TYR A 83 0.82 9.41 -1.87
C TYR A 83 1.35 7.97 -1.95
N GLY A 84 1.55 7.42 -3.14
CA GLY A 84 1.97 6.04 -3.37
C GLY A 84 3.32 5.69 -2.74
N PRO A 85 4.40 6.48 -2.95
CA PRO A 85 5.70 6.18 -2.35
C PRO A 85 5.67 6.18 -0.81
N MET A 86 4.89 7.07 -0.21
CA MET A 86 4.68 7.09 1.24
C MET A 86 3.95 5.84 1.72
N TRP A 87 2.93 5.39 0.99
CA TRP A 87 2.21 4.17 1.29
C TRP A 87 3.12 2.95 1.24
N GLU A 88 3.93 2.78 0.17
CA GLU A 88 4.89 1.68 0.09
C GLU A 88 5.88 1.68 1.24
N LYS A 89 6.40 2.87 1.61
CA LYS A 89 7.34 2.96 2.72
C LYS A 89 6.70 2.59 4.05
N LYS A 90 5.44 2.98 4.28
CA LYS A 90 4.68 2.58 5.48
C LYS A 90 4.48 1.06 5.52
N VAL A 91 4.12 0.43 4.39
CA VAL A 91 3.96 -1.03 4.30
C VAL A 91 5.29 -1.74 4.56
N GLU A 92 6.37 -1.28 3.95
CA GLU A 92 7.72 -1.82 4.16
C GLU A 92 8.13 -1.72 5.64
N ILE A 93 7.89 -0.58 6.29
CA ILE A 93 8.14 -0.42 7.74
C ILE A 93 7.33 -1.45 8.53
N GLN A 94 6.04 -1.64 8.22
CA GLN A 94 5.22 -2.64 8.90
C GLN A 94 5.76 -4.05 8.74
N ASP A 95 6.21 -4.43 7.54
CA ASP A 95 6.78 -5.74 7.29
C ASP A 95 8.10 -5.94 8.03
N THR A 96 8.98 -4.92 8.04
CA THR A 96 10.22 -4.99 8.83
C THR A 96 9.92 -5.14 10.32
N VAL A 97 8.95 -4.40 10.84
CA VAL A 97 8.52 -4.42 12.23
C VAL A 97 7.89 -5.77 12.61
N ARG A 98 7.14 -6.42 11.72
CA ARG A 98 6.62 -7.79 11.90
C ARG A 98 7.72 -8.84 11.94
N ALA A 99 8.79 -8.62 11.19
CA ALA A 99 9.92 -9.54 11.08
C ALA A 99 10.96 -9.37 12.22
N LEU A 100 10.84 -8.34 13.07
CA LEU A 100 11.78 -8.12 14.16
C LEU A 100 11.71 -9.25 15.19
N PRO A 101 12.87 -9.81 15.60
CA PRO A 101 12.90 -10.81 16.66
C PRO A 101 12.56 -10.18 18.01
N GLU A 102 11.99 -10.97 18.93
CA GLU A 102 11.62 -10.50 20.27
C GLU A 102 12.80 -9.88 21.03
N ALA A 103 14.03 -10.39 20.80
CA ALA A 103 15.23 -9.83 21.42
C ALA A 103 15.43 -8.36 21.07
N ASP A 104 15.25 -7.98 19.80
CA ASP A 104 15.46 -6.61 19.31
C ASP A 104 14.34 -5.67 19.77
N LEU A 105 13.12 -6.18 19.94
CA LEU A 105 11.99 -5.40 20.47
C LEU A 105 12.19 -4.97 21.92
N LEU A 106 12.94 -5.75 22.71
CA LEU A 106 13.21 -5.48 24.12
C LEU A 106 14.40 -4.55 24.34
N VAL A 107 15.23 -4.32 23.31
CA VAL A 107 16.34 -3.38 23.39
C VAL A 107 15.79 -1.96 23.48
N GLY A 108 15.99 -1.32 24.63
CA GLY A 108 15.71 0.11 24.82
C GLY A 108 16.93 0.96 24.45
N SER A 109 17.08 2.12 25.09
CA SER A 109 18.25 2.97 24.88
C SER A 109 19.47 2.44 25.64
N LYS A 110 20.59 2.28 24.95
CA LYS A 110 21.91 2.10 25.57
C LYS A 110 22.57 3.48 25.72
N GLN A 111 22.83 3.90 26.95
CA GLN A 111 23.60 5.10 27.24
C GLN A 111 24.94 4.70 27.87
N ILE A 112 26.03 5.28 27.36
CA ILE A 112 27.37 5.03 27.88
C ILE A 112 27.95 6.36 28.31
N TYR A 113 28.29 6.47 29.60
CA TYR A 113 29.01 7.60 30.16
C TYR A 113 30.45 7.18 30.40
N ASN A 114 31.36 7.75 29.62
CA ASN A 114 32.80 7.48 29.71
C ASN A 114 33.47 8.56 30.57
N HIS A 115 34.16 8.19 31.65
CA HIS A 115 34.95 9.12 32.45
C HIS A 115 36.40 8.64 32.56
N ALA A 116 37.29 9.21 31.74
CA ALA A 116 38.72 8.88 31.77
C ALA A 116 39.49 9.87 32.66
N PHE A 117 40.01 9.39 33.81
CA PHE A 117 40.73 10.25 34.76
C PHE A 117 42.18 10.60 34.36
N ASN A 118 42.75 9.98 33.32
CA ASN A 118 44.01 10.40 32.69
C ASN A 118 44.27 9.63 31.38
N PRO A 119 43.65 9.99 30.24
CA PRO A 119 43.78 9.20 29.02
C PRO A 119 45.10 9.45 28.27
N SER A 120 45.91 8.39 28.11
CA SER A 120 47.03 8.37 27.14
C SER A 120 46.56 8.35 25.67
N THR A 121 45.27 8.10 25.47
CA THR A 121 44.57 7.99 24.18
C THR A 121 43.17 8.59 24.30
N THR A 122 42.81 9.50 23.40
CA THR A 122 41.50 10.18 23.42
C THR A 122 40.35 9.16 23.37
N PRO A 123 39.42 9.14 24.33
CA PRO A 123 38.28 8.25 24.29
C PRO A 123 37.39 8.59 23.09
N SER A 124 37.02 7.58 22.30
CA SER A 124 36.05 7.75 21.20
C SER A 124 34.62 7.70 21.77
N THR A 125 33.75 8.55 21.26
CA THR A 125 32.30 8.55 21.55
C THR A 125 31.48 7.96 20.40
N GLU A 126 32.15 7.43 19.37
CA GLU A 126 31.49 6.95 18.15
C GLU A 126 30.90 5.53 18.31
N THR A 127 31.31 4.81 19.36
CA THR A 127 30.89 3.43 19.60
C THR A 127 30.03 3.29 20.84
N LEU A 128 28.92 2.57 20.72
CA LEU A 128 28.07 2.12 21.84
C LEU A 128 28.60 0.83 22.49
N GLU A 129 29.86 0.49 22.22
CA GLU A 129 30.56 -0.68 22.74
C GLU A 129 31.39 -0.27 23.96
N GLU A 130 31.58 -1.19 24.90
CA GLU A 130 32.42 -0.95 26.07
C GLU A 130 33.87 -0.76 25.63
N LEU A 131 34.53 0.29 26.13
CA LEU A 131 35.88 0.64 25.70
C LEU A 131 36.87 0.05 26.73
N PRO A 132 37.65 -0.98 26.37
CA PRO A 132 38.44 -1.75 27.33
C PRO A 132 39.60 -0.97 27.97
N PHE A 133 39.87 0.25 27.49
CA PHE A 133 40.97 1.11 27.93
C PHE A 133 40.53 2.29 28.82
N ILE A 134 39.25 2.36 29.24
CA ILE A 134 38.73 3.39 30.13
C ILE A 134 38.66 2.86 31.57
N ASN A 135 39.29 3.58 32.51
CA ASN A 135 39.35 3.18 33.94
C ASN A 135 38.00 3.20 34.66
N ASP A 136 37.06 4.04 34.23
CA ASP A 136 35.71 4.11 34.79
C ASP A 136 34.69 4.37 33.67
N GLN A 137 33.84 3.39 33.42
CA GLN A 137 32.80 3.43 32.39
C GLN A 137 31.47 3.06 33.04
N ASN A 138 30.53 4.01 33.05
CA ASN A 138 29.18 3.77 33.54
C ASN A 138 28.25 3.52 32.36
N THR A 139 27.83 2.26 32.18
CA THR A 139 26.87 1.87 31.14
C THR A 139 25.47 1.74 31.73
N ALA A 140 24.53 2.57 31.24
CA ALA A 140 23.13 2.45 31.54
C ALA A 140 22.43 1.74 30.37
N GLN A 141 22.08 0.47 30.58
CA GLN A 141 21.30 -0.32 29.62
C GLN A 141 19.84 -0.32 30.03
N HIS A 142 19.01 0.46 29.33
CA HIS A 142 17.57 0.41 29.54
C HIS A 142 16.98 -0.72 28.69
N LYS A 143 16.46 -1.75 29.35
CA LYS A 143 15.69 -2.81 28.70
C LYS A 143 14.19 -2.50 28.86
N LYS A 144 13.46 -2.45 27.76
CA LYS A 144 12.01 -2.27 27.80
C LYS A 144 11.36 -3.50 28.40
N SER A 145 10.27 -3.30 29.14
CA SER A 145 9.45 -4.44 29.58
C SER A 145 8.81 -5.10 28.37
N LYS A 146 8.53 -6.41 28.43
CA LYS A 146 7.84 -7.12 27.34
C LYS A 146 6.53 -6.43 26.98
N MET A 147 5.74 -6.08 27.98
CA MET A 147 4.44 -5.41 27.81
C MET A 147 4.57 -4.09 27.04
N GLU A 148 5.52 -3.24 27.43
CA GLU A 148 5.76 -1.95 26.76
C GLU A 148 6.23 -2.12 25.31
N ALA A 149 7.13 -3.07 25.05
CA ALA A 149 7.60 -3.38 23.70
C ALA A 149 6.45 -3.84 22.79
N TYR A 150 5.58 -4.72 23.29
CA TYR A 150 4.39 -5.18 22.56
C TYR A 150 3.35 -4.08 22.37
N SER A 151 3.16 -3.17 23.33
CA SER A 151 2.25 -2.03 23.17
C SER A 151 2.70 -1.07 22.06
N LEU A 152 3.99 -0.73 22.00
CA LEU A 152 4.53 0.10 20.92
C LEU A 152 4.43 -0.61 19.55
N LEU A 153 4.74 -1.91 19.53
CA LEU A 153 4.58 -2.74 18.33
C LEU A 153 3.13 -2.73 17.84
N TRP A 154 2.19 -2.90 18.76
CA TRP A 154 0.76 -2.88 18.47
C TRP A 154 0.32 -1.55 17.87
N GLU A 155 0.76 -0.41 18.41
CA GLU A 155 0.45 0.92 17.85
C GLU A 155 0.96 1.07 16.41
N LEU A 156 2.19 0.61 16.13
CA LEU A 156 2.78 0.65 14.79
C LEU A 156 2.06 -0.28 13.79
N LEU A 157 1.62 -1.46 14.26
CA LEU A 157 0.88 -2.42 13.43
C LEU A 157 -0.58 -2.01 13.21
N HIS A 158 -1.20 -1.35 14.19
CA HIS A 158 -2.58 -0.91 14.11
C HIS A 158 -2.77 0.28 13.16
N ALA A 159 -1.71 1.04 12.86
CA ALA A 159 -1.75 2.11 11.88
C ALA A 159 -2.12 1.56 10.49
N ASN A 160 -3.37 1.74 10.06
CA ASN A 160 -3.86 1.20 8.79
C ASN A 160 -3.43 2.08 7.60
N ALA A 161 -2.16 1.95 7.21
CA ALA A 161 -1.53 2.72 6.14
C ALA A 161 -2.26 2.56 4.79
N THR A 162 -2.79 1.36 4.52
CA THR A 162 -3.51 1.06 3.28
C THR A 162 -4.87 1.74 3.22
N GLU A 163 -5.65 1.72 4.32
CA GLU A 163 -6.95 2.40 4.35
C GLU A 163 -6.80 3.94 4.24
N GLU A 164 -5.77 4.51 4.85
CA GLU A 164 -5.43 5.93 4.72
C GLU A 164 -5.12 6.30 3.26
N PHE A 165 -4.36 5.46 2.56
CA PHE A 165 -4.06 5.65 1.15
C PHE A 165 -5.30 5.51 0.26
N LEU A 166 -6.10 4.45 0.45
CA LEU A 166 -7.35 4.22 -0.31
C LEU A 166 -8.38 5.33 -0.11
N ARG A 167 -8.34 6.04 1.03
CA ARG A 167 -9.20 7.20 1.30
C ARG A 167 -8.93 8.36 0.35
N GLN A 168 -7.71 8.50 -0.16
CA GLN A 168 -7.36 9.57 -1.11
C GLN A 168 -8.10 9.41 -2.46
N PHE A 169 -8.43 8.18 -2.83
CA PHE A 169 -9.18 7.85 -4.05
C PHE A 169 -10.69 8.04 -3.90
N LYS A 170 -11.20 8.13 -2.66
CA LYS A 170 -12.65 8.22 -2.38
C LYS A 170 -13.34 9.33 -3.17
N LYS A 171 -12.67 10.48 -3.32
CA LYS A 171 -13.17 11.67 -4.03
C LYS A 171 -13.29 11.48 -5.56
N LEU A 172 -12.67 10.43 -6.11
CA LEU A 172 -12.69 10.14 -7.55
C LEU A 172 -13.91 9.32 -7.96
N PHE A 173 -14.65 8.79 -6.98
CA PHE A 173 -15.80 7.93 -7.19
C PHE A 173 -17.05 8.55 -6.57
N SER A 174 -18.17 8.42 -7.28
CA SER A 174 -19.49 8.69 -6.73
C SER A 174 -19.93 7.45 -5.95
N ILE A 175 -19.90 7.51 -4.62
CA ILE A 175 -20.35 6.39 -3.79
C ILE A 175 -21.87 6.32 -3.84
N ALA A 176 -22.37 5.63 -4.85
CA ALA A 176 -23.76 5.23 -4.94
C ALA A 176 -23.89 3.79 -4.44
N VAL A 177 -24.89 3.53 -3.59
CA VAL A 177 -25.32 2.16 -3.30
C VAL A 177 -26.15 1.72 -4.51
N GLY A 178 -25.49 1.20 -5.54
CA GLY A 178 -26.20 0.62 -6.68
C GLY A 178 -26.18 -0.90 -6.66
N ALA A 179 -26.95 -1.47 -7.59
CA ALA A 179 -27.00 -2.91 -7.78
C ALA A 179 -25.58 -3.47 -7.98
N GLN A 180 -25.22 -4.45 -7.17
CA GLN A 180 -23.99 -5.22 -7.37
C GLN A 180 -24.06 -5.84 -8.76
N CYS A 181 -23.00 -5.69 -9.55
CA CYS A 181 -22.85 -6.51 -10.76
C CYS A 181 -22.76 -7.95 -10.27
N VAL A 182 -23.85 -8.71 -10.38
CA VAL A 182 -23.83 -10.15 -10.09
C VAL A 182 -23.08 -10.78 -11.25
N PRO A 183 -21.89 -11.37 -11.04
CA PRO A 183 -21.25 -12.12 -12.10
C PRO A 183 -22.11 -13.35 -12.38
N PHE A 184 -22.91 -13.29 -13.43
CA PHE A 184 -23.49 -14.50 -14.02
C PHE A 184 -22.43 -15.07 -14.95
N TYR A 185 -21.90 -16.22 -14.57
CA TYR A 185 -21.08 -17.05 -15.44
C TYR A 185 -22.07 -17.70 -16.42
N ILE A 186 -22.03 -17.25 -17.68
CA ILE A 186 -22.68 -17.98 -18.77
C ILE A 186 -21.62 -18.99 -19.21
N ASP A 187 -21.88 -20.27 -18.98
CA ASP A 187 -21.06 -21.32 -19.58
C ASP A 187 -21.25 -21.25 -21.11
N ASP A 188 -20.18 -21.43 -21.89
CA ASP A 188 -20.20 -21.29 -23.36
C ASP A 188 -21.25 -22.20 -24.05
N GLU A 189 -21.84 -23.17 -23.32
CA GLU A 189 -22.92 -24.05 -23.79
C GLU A 189 -24.29 -23.34 -23.91
N ASP A 190 -24.54 -22.27 -23.16
CA ASP A 190 -25.87 -21.61 -23.12
C ASP A 190 -26.08 -20.56 -24.25
N ILE A 191 -25.02 -20.14 -24.94
CA ILE A 191 -25.10 -19.12 -26.02
C ILE A 191 -25.67 -19.71 -27.32
N PHE A 192 -25.57 -21.03 -27.51
CA PHE A 192 -26.01 -21.71 -28.72
C PHE A 192 -27.43 -22.28 -28.65
N ALA A 193 -28.02 -22.40 -27.45
CA ALA A 193 -29.33 -23.02 -27.26
C ALA A 193 -30.54 -22.12 -27.64
N HIS A 194 -30.32 -20.85 -27.97
CA HIS A 194 -31.40 -19.91 -28.33
C HIS A 194 -31.41 -19.46 -29.80
N ASN A 195 -30.46 -19.92 -30.61
CA ASN A 195 -30.42 -19.56 -32.04
C ASN A 195 -30.94 -20.67 -32.98
N GLU A 196 -31.37 -21.82 -32.45
CA GLU A 196 -31.87 -22.95 -33.27
C GLU A 196 -33.40 -23.10 -33.32
N GLU A 197 -34.18 -22.29 -32.58
CA GLU A 197 -35.66 -22.41 -32.57
C GLU A 197 -36.40 -21.42 -33.49
N GLU A 198 -35.72 -20.52 -34.22
CA GLU A 198 -36.37 -19.57 -35.15
C GLU A 198 -36.34 -19.96 -36.64
N GLU A 199 -35.87 -21.16 -37.00
CA GLU A 199 -36.00 -21.70 -38.37
C GLU A 199 -36.85 -22.97 -38.43
N ILE A 200 -38.18 -22.83 -38.28
CA ILE A 200 -39.19 -23.78 -38.84
C ILE A 200 -40.39 -22.99 -39.38
#